data_AF-A0A377WD07-F1
#
_entry.id   AF-A0A377WD07-F1
#
_cell.length_a   1.000
_cell.length_b   1.000
_cell.length_c   1.000
_cell.angle_alpha   90.00
_cell.angle_beta   90.00
_cell.angle_gamma   90.00
#
_symmetry.space_group_name_H-M   'P 1'
#
loop_
_entity.id
_entity.type
_entity.pdbx_description
1 polymer ?
#
loop_
_entity_poly.entity_id
_entity_poly.type
_entity_poly.pdbx_seq_one_letter_code
_entity_poly.pdbx_strand_id
1 'polypeptide(L)' 'MVKDLIRFYLTGEAFLELTDISGTNLINVRDCKYDDELLAWWDLMNCGQIAPHQTLNRMLRKNH' A
#
# COMPACT_ATOMS: atom_id res chain seq x y z
N MET A 1 6.87 1.59 0.65
CA MET A 1 7.79 1.81 1.81
C MET A 1 9.23 1.46 1.42
N VAL A 2 10.25 1.73 2.26
CA VAL A 2 11.68 1.47 1.93
C VAL A 2 11.90 0.04 1.45
N LYS A 3 11.24 -0.94 2.08
CA LYS A 3 11.26 -2.35 1.68
C LYS A 3 10.76 -2.56 0.24
N ASP A 4 9.66 -1.92 -0.13
CA ASP A 4 9.09 -2.05 -1.48
C ASP A 4 9.95 -1.38 -2.54
N LEU A 5 10.62 -0.27 -2.19
CA LEU A 5 11.57 0.39 -3.08
C LEU A 5 12.76 -0.54 -3.38
N ILE A 6 13.32 -1.18 -2.36
CA ILE A 6 14.39 -2.18 -2.52
C ILE A 6 13.90 -3.36 -3.36
N ARG A 7 12.69 -3.87 -3.08
CA ARG A 7 12.09 -4.96 -3.88
C ARG A 7 11.96 -4.57 -5.34
N PHE A 8 11.48 -3.36 -5.63
CA PHE A 8 11.35 -2.85 -6.99
C PHE A 8 12.71 -2.82 -7.70
N TYR A 9 13.78 -2.36 -7.05
CA TYR A 9 15.12 -2.39 -7.66
C TYR A 9 15.63 -3.81 -7.94
N LEU A 10 15.21 -4.80 -7.16
CA LEU A 10 15.61 -6.19 -7.35
C LEU A 10 14.77 -6.93 -8.38
N THR A 11 13.48 -6.60 -8.50
CA THR A 11 12.53 -7.39 -9.31
C THR A 11 11.96 -6.64 -10.51
N GLY A 12 12.08 -5.31 -10.57
CA GLY A 12 11.40 -4.46 -11.55
C GLY A 12 9.89 -4.32 -11.34
N GLU A 13 9.34 -4.94 -10.29
CA GLU A 13 7.91 -4.97 -10.02
C GLU A 13 7.57 -4.05 -8.84
N ALA A 14 6.63 -3.13 -9.03
CA ALA A 14 6.15 -2.27 -7.97
C ALA A 14 5.22 -3.04 -7.02
N PHE A 15 5.51 -2.97 -5.72
CA PHE A 15 4.70 -3.57 -4.67
C PHE A 15 4.31 -2.53 -3.62
N LEU A 16 3.17 -2.77 -2.97
CA LEU A 16 2.71 -1.98 -1.85
C LEU A 16 2.08 -2.91 -0.82
N GLU A 17 2.83 -3.23 0.24
CA GLU A 17 2.33 -4.11 1.29
C GLU A 17 1.43 -3.35 2.27
N LEU A 18 0.20 -3.85 2.46
CA LEU A 18 -0.82 -3.22 3.30
C LEU A 18 -0.36 -2.94 4.74
N THR A 19 0.37 -3.87 5.37
CA THR A 19 0.86 -3.73 6.76
C THR A 19 1.90 -2.63 6.91
N ASP A 20 2.68 -2.37 5.87
CA ASP A 20 3.68 -1.31 5.84
C ASP A 20 3.03 0.05 5.54
N ILE A 21 2.05 0.10 4.62
CA ILE A 21 1.38 1.35 4.23
C ILE A 21 0.31 1.79 5.25
N SER A 22 -0.29 0.87 6.02
CA SER A 22 -1.30 1.22 7.03
C SER A 22 -0.75 2.12 8.15
N GLY A 23 0.58 2.12 8.38
CA GLY A 23 1.24 3.02 9.33
C GLY A 23 1.44 4.46 8.85
N THR A 24 1.06 4.80 7.61
CA THR A 24 1.27 6.14 7.04
C THR A 24 0.15 7.14 7.35
N ASN A 25 -0.90 6.71 8.06
CA ASN A 25 -2.13 7.47 8.30
C ASN A 25 -2.90 7.91 7.03
N LEU A 26 -2.47 7.52 5.82
CA LEU A 26 -3.14 7.85 4.56
C LEU A 26 -4.23 6.85 4.15
N ILE A 27 -4.43 5.79 4.94
CA ILE A 27 -5.33 4.68 4.65
C ILE A 27 -6.45 4.63 5.68
N ASN A 28 -7.67 4.47 5.20
CA ASN A 28 -8.77 4.02 6.01
C ASN A 28 -8.56 2.54 6.35
N VAL A 29 -8.22 2.26 7.61
CA VAL A 29 -7.87 0.92 8.09
C VAL A 29 -9.04 -0.06 8.00
N ARG A 30 -10.29 0.43 8.12
CA ARG A 30 -11.48 -0.41 8.00
C ARG A 30 -11.63 -0.94 6.57
N ASP A 31 -11.47 -0.05 5.59
CA ASP A 31 -11.73 -0.36 4.19
C ASP A 31 -10.48 -0.79 3.41
N CYS A 32 -9.30 -0.69 4.04
CA CYS A 32 -7.99 -1.01 3.46
C CYS A 32 -7.72 -0.26 2.15
N LYS A 33 -8.21 0.98 2.07
CA LYS A 33 -8.11 1.86 0.90
C LYS A 33 -7.52 3.20 1.32
N TYR A 34 -6.93 3.90 0.37
CA TYR A 34 -6.59 5.30 0.58
C TYR A 34 -7.84 6.10 0.96
N ASP A 35 -7.66 7.06 1.87
CA ASP A 35 -8.70 7.99 2.26
C ASP A 35 -8.70 9.18 1.30
N ASP A 36 -9.75 9.29 0.47
CA ASP A 36 -9.83 10.29 -0.59
C ASP A 36 -9.86 11.73 -0.02
N GLU A 37 -10.49 11.95 1.13
CA GLU A 37 -10.55 13.27 1.77
C GLU A 37 -9.15 13.69 2.25
N LEU A 38 -8.40 12.76 2.83
CA LEU A 38 -7.03 13.00 3.26
C LEU A 38 -6.08 13.18 2.07
N LEU A 39 -6.21 12.37 1.02
CA LEU A 39 -5.41 12.56 -0.20
C LEU A 39 -5.69 13.92 -0.86
N ALA A 40 -6.94 14.37 -0.87
CA ALA A 40 -7.31 15.70 -1.35
C ALA A 40 -6.69 16.81 -0.49
N TRP A 41 -6.70 16.65 0.84
CA TRP A 41 -6.06 17.60 1.76
C TRP A 41 -4.57 17.82 1.45
N TRP A 42 -3.85 16.74 1.16
CA TRP A 42 -2.41 16.77 0.86
C TRP A 42 -2.06 17.02 -0.61
N ASP A 43 -3.06 17.23 -1.48
CA ASP A 43 -2.91 17.38 -2.94
C ASP A 43 -2.25 16.14 -3.61
N LEU A 44 -2.60 14.95 -3.12
CA LEU A 44 -2.04 13.65 -3.55
C LEU A 44 -3.03 12.80 -4.35
N MET A 45 -4.17 13.35 -4.78
CA MET A 45 -5.23 12.59 -5.46
C MET A 45 -4.75 11.80 -6.69
N ASN A 46 -3.74 12.32 -7.40
CA ASN A 46 -3.17 11.67 -8.58
C ASN A 46 -2.14 10.58 -8.25
N CYS A 47 -1.73 10.45 -6.99
CA CYS A 47 -0.73 9.48 -6.54
C CYS A 47 -1.35 8.12 -6.15
N GLY A 48 -2.66 8.04 -5.90
CA GLY A 48 -3.37 6.84 -5.43
C GLY A 48 -3.51 5.69 -6.44
N GLN A 49 -2.85 5.78 -7.61
CA GLN A 49 -3.03 4.80 -8.70
C GLN A 49 -2.41 3.42 -8.39
N ILE A 50 -1.46 3.35 -7.47
CA ILE A 50 -0.93 2.07 -6.98
C ILE A 50 -1.87 1.59 -5.87
N ALA A 51 -2.93 0.88 -6.25
CA ALA A 51 -3.80 0.25 -5.26
C ALA A 51 -2.97 -0.71 -4.39
N PRO A 52 -3.15 -0.72 -3.05
CA PRO A 52 -2.59 -1.76 -2.19
C PRO A 52 -3.29 -3.09 -2.46
N HIS A 53 -3.01 -3.68 -3.63
CA HIS A 53 -3.68 -4.87 -4.12
C HIS A 53 -2.79 -6.10 -3.88
N GLN A 54 -3.27 -6.94 -2.97
CA GLN A 54 -2.94 -8.36 -2.77
C GLN A 54 -1.57 -8.73 -2.20
N THR A 55 -1.25 -8.23 -0.99
CA THR A 55 -0.34 -9.00 -0.10
C THR A 55 -1.12 -9.83 0.96
N LEU A 56 -2.36 -9.45 1.28
CA LEU A 56 -3.17 -10.14 2.30
C LEU A 56 -3.36 -11.64 2.00
N ASN A 57 -3.67 -11.99 0.75
CA ASN A 57 -3.83 -13.38 0.31
C ASN A 57 -2.52 -14.20 0.35
N ARG A 58 -1.34 -13.55 0.30
CA ARG A 58 -0.04 -14.23 0.35
C ARG A 58 0.48 -14.38 1.78
N MET A 59 0.11 -13.48 2.68
CA MET A 59 0.38 -13.58 4.12
C MET A 59 -0.47 -14.67 4.79
N LEU A 60 -1.77 -14.75 4.47
CA LEU A 60 -2.66 -15.79 5.02
C LEU A 60 -2.31 -17.21 4.52
N ARG A 61 -1.70 -17.34 3.33
CA ARG A 61 -1.24 -18.64 2.79
C ARG A 61 0.10 -19.13 3.34
N LYS A 62 0.85 -18.32 4.08
CA LYS A 62 2.13 -18.74 4.69
C LYS A 62 1.99 -19.32 6.10
N ASN A 63 0.77 -19.37 6.63
CA ASN A 63 0.46 -19.92 7.97
C ASN A 63 -0.33 -21.25 7.92
N HIS A 64 -0.31 -21.95 6.78
CA HIS A 64 -0.84 -23.31 6.63
C HIS A 64 0.18 -24.19 5.92
#